data_AF-A0AAI9V0B4-F1
#
_entry.id   AF-A0AAI9V0B4-F1
#
_cell.length_a   1.000
_cell.length_b   1.000
_cell.length_c   1.000
_cell.angle_alpha   90.00
_cell.angle_beta   90.00
_cell.angle_gamma   90.00
#
_symmetry.space_group_name_H-M   'P 1'
#
loop_
_entity.id
_entity.type
_entity.pdbx_description
1 polymer ?
#
loop_
_entity_poly.entity_id
_entity_poly.type
_entity_poly.pdbx_seq_one_letter_code
_entity_poly.pdbx_strand_id
1 'polypeptide(L)'
;MQHSIFTNLFLAVSLMSTAAFGKAIEVPAPGPAVVVRQTNPTTPAQSTIMSCGEYSRIANLSTVGANSTYRATFFEASPNGNQFNAEVLDNAILKLPTVIMDRALNEACGNLTALAIQEAANNFSIRTVLQFSNIPPAAPLDTSTHIIFVCAGALFFAGGIWVAMP
;
A
#
# COMPACT_ATOMS: atom_id res chain seq x y z
N MET A 1 -13.87 -32.10 36.30
CA MET A 1 -12.95 -30.96 36.54
C MET A 1 -12.26 -30.44 35.26
N GLN A 2 -12.01 -31.27 34.23
CA GLN A 2 -11.39 -30.83 32.96
C GLN A 2 -12.23 -29.83 32.13
N HIS A 3 -13.55 -29.96 32.09
CA HIS A 3 -14.39 -29.04 31.30
C HIS A 3 -14.33 -27.58 31.77
N SER A 4 -14.17 -27.33 33.08
CA SER A 4 -14.09 -25.96 33.62
C SER A 4 -12.78 -25.26 33.24
N ILE A 5 -11.69 -26.01 33.07
CA ILE A 5 -10.38 -25.46 32.69
C ILE A 5 -10.41 -24.98 31.24
N PHE A 6 -10.98 -25.78 30.33
CA PHE A 6 -11.11 -25.39 28.92
C PHE A 6 -12.02 -24.17 28.74
N THR A 7 -13.16 -24.11 29.45
CA THR A 7 -14.05 -22.96 29.38
C THR A 7 -13.37 -21.68 29.86
N ASN A 8 -12.62 -21.75 30.97
CA ASN A 8 -11.89 -20.59 31.49
C ASN A 8 -10.74 -20.16 30.55
N LEU A 9 -10.09 -21.11 29.87
CA LEU A 9 -9.05 -20.82 28.89
C LEU A 9 -9.60 -20.09 27.66
N PHE A 10 -10.75 -20.55 27.13
CA PHE A 10 -11.42 -19.88 26.01
C PHE A 10 -11.91 -18.47 26.38
N LEU A 11 -12.40 -18.30 27.61
CA LEU A 11 -12.83 -16.99 28.10
C LEU A 11 -11.65 -16.02 28.26
N ALA A 12 -10.50 -16.50 28.73
CA ALA A 12 -9.28 -15.70 28.85
C ALA A 12 -8.73 -15.27 27.48
N VAL A 13 -8.74 -16.17 26.48
CA VAL A 13 -8.30 -15.85 25.11
C VAL A 13 -9.27 -14.87 24.43
N SER A 14 -10.58 -15.00 24.67
CA SER A 14 -11.59 -14.06 24.16
C SER A 14 -11.44 -12.65 24.74
N LEU A 15 -11.10 -12.52 26.03
CA LEU A 15 -10.88 -11.22 26.66
C LEU A 15 -9.57 -10.56 26.22
N MET A 16 -8.52 -11.34 25.95
CA MET A 16 -7.26 -10.80 25.42
C MET A 16 -7.42 -10.28 23.98
N SER A 17 -8.31 -10.91 23.21
CA SER A 17 -8.59 -10.54 21.81
C SER A 17 -9.27 -9.17 21.69
N THR A 18 -10.09 -8.75 22.66
CA THR A 18 -10.75 -7.44 22.65
C THR A 18 -9.86 -6.31 23.16
N ALA A 19 -8.89 -6.61 24.04
CA ALA A 19 -7.91 -5.64 24.52
C ALA A 19 -6.89 -5.22 23.44
N ALA A 20 -6.62 -6.07 22.44
CA ALA A 20 -5.71 -5.75 21.34
C ALA A 20 -6.27 -4.72 20.33
N PHE A 21 -7.59 -4.47 20.32
CA PHE A 21 -8.24 -3.50 19.45
C PHE A 21 -8.62 -2.18 20.14
N GLY A 22 -8.23 -2.00 21.41
CA GLY A 22 -8.32 -0.72 22.11
C GLY A 22 -7.28 0.28 21.62
N LYS A 23 -7.42 0.76 20.37
CA LYS A 23 -6.75 2.00 19.95
C LYS A 23 -7.20 3.10 20.90
N ALA A 24 -6.24 3.72 21.58
CA ALA A 24 -6.45 4.91 22.36
C ALA A 24 -7.20 5.94 21.51
N ILE A 25 -8.37 6.38 22.01
CA ILE A 25 -8.99 7.62 21.59
C ILE A 25 -8.08 8.70 22.15
N GLU A 26 -7.15 9.20 21.33
CA GLU A 26 -6.43 10.42 21.64
C GLU A 26 -7.46 11.56 21.64
N VAL A 27 -7.64 12.15 22.82
CA VAL A 27 -8.32 13.44 23.02
C VAL A 27 -7.66 14.46 22.08
N PRO A 28 -8.39 15.16 21.20
CA PRO A 28 -7.78 16.18 20.36
C PRO A 28 -7.31 17.33 21.24
N ALA A 29 -6.00 17.44 21.44
CA ALA A 29 -5.39 18.66 21.94
C ALA A 29 -5.67 19.81 20.95
N PRO A 30 -5.94 21.04 21.42
CA PRO A 30 -6.20 22.18 20.54
C PRO A 30 -4.88 22.63 19.88
N GLY A 31 -4.54 21.99 18.76
CA GLY A 31 -3.47 22.41 17.84
C GLY A 31 -4.01 23.31 16.72
N PRO A 32 -3.19 24.19 16.13
CA PRO A 32 -3.62 25.24 15.22
C PRO A 32 -4.26 24.67 13.94
N ALA A 33 -5.39 25.28 13.56
CA ALA A 33 -6.20 24.90 12.42
C ALA A 33 -5.38 24.67 11.15
N VAL A 34 -5.62 23.54 10.48
CA VAL A 34 -5.15 23.27 9.13
C VAL A 34 -5.77 24.31 8.20
N VAL A 35 -5.01 25.34 7.87
CA VAL A 35 -5.38 26.29 6.81
C VAL A 35 -5.26 25.55 5.48
N VAL A 36 -6.41 25.19 4.89
CA VAL A 36 -6.50 24.72 3.51
C VAL A 36 -5.95 25.82 2.61
N ARG A 37 -4.74 25.61 2.05
CA ARG A 37 -4.06 26.61 1.21
C ARG A 37 -4.38 26.48 -0.28
N GLN A 38 -5.41 25.72 -0.66
CA GLN A 38 -5.80 25.55 -2.07
C GLN A 38 -7.24 25.98 -2.29
N THR A 39 -7.43 27.26 -2.63
CA THR A 39 -8.60 27.72 -3.37
C THR A 39 -8.33 27.49 -4.86
N ASN A 40 -8.84 26.39 -5.40
CA ASN A 40 -8.95 26.27 -6.86
C ASN A 40 -10.16 27.13 -7.29
N PRO A 41 -10.04 28.05 -8.25
CA PRO A 41 -11.18 28.85 -8.69
C PRO A 41 -12.18 27.95 -9.42
N THR A 42 -13.39 27.90 -8.88
CA THR A 42 -14.57 27.29 -9.49
C THR A 42 -14.82 27.92 -10.85
N THR A 43 -14.39 27.25 -11.93
CA THR A 43 -14.84 27.53 -13.29
C THR A 43 -15.54 26.27 -13.81
N PRO A 44 -16.76 26.38 -14.40
CA PRO A 44 -17.61 25.22 -14.65
C PRO A 44 -17.09 24.38 -15.83
N ALA A 45 -17.16 23.06 -15.66
CA ALA A 45 -17.16 21.99 -16.68
C ALA A 45 -16.66 22.36 -18.10
N GLN A 46 -15.35 22.27 -18.30
CA GLN A 46 -14.77 22.03 -19.61
C GLN A 46 -14.21 20.60 -19.58
N SER A 47 -14.67 19.77 -20.52
CA SER A 47 -14.23 18.39 -20.77
C SER A 47 -12.80 18.17 -20.29
N THR A 48 -12.65 17.31 -19.26
CA THR A 48 -11.44 17.13 -18.45
C THR A 48 -10.23 16.73 -19.30
N ILE A 49 -9.56 17.72 -19.88
CA ILE A 49 -8.19 17.55 -20.37
C ILE A 49 -7.38 17.32 -19.11
N MET A 50 -6.96 16.07 -18.89
CA MET A 50 -6.06 15.73 -17.79
C MET A 50 -4.85 16.67 -17.81
N SER A 51 -4.49 17.22 -16.66
CA SER A 51 -3.31 18.09 -16.59
C SER A 51 -2.04 17.25 -16.64
N CYS A 52 -0.92 17.83 -17.11
CA CYS A 52 0.39 17.17 -17.04
C CYS A 52 0.78 16.77 -15.60
N GLY A 53 0.29 17.52 -14.59
CA GLY A 53 0.51 17.20 -13.18
C GLY A 53 -0.25 15.95 -12.72
N GLU A 54 -1.49 15.75 -13.18
CA GLU A 54 -2.21 14.50 -12.88
C GLU A 54 -1.61 13.31 -13.63
N TYR A 55 -1.15 13.50 -14.86
CA TYR A 55 -0.41 12.46 -15.58
C TYR A 55 0.88 12.09 -14.85
N SER A 56 1.70 13.07 -14.45
CA SER A 56 2.94 12.78 -13.71
C SER A 56 2.66 12.03 -12.41
N ARG A 57 1.60 12.40 -11.70
CA ARG A 57 1.17 11.72 -10.47
C ARG A 57 0.76 10.26 -10.74
N ILE A 58 -0.09 10.02 -11.74
CA ILE A 58 -0.53 8.67 -12.12
C ILE A 58 0.68 7.83 -12.58
N ALA A 59 1.59 8.41 -13.36
CA ALA A 59 2.80 7.74 -13.82
C ALA A 59 3.72 7.34 -12.65
N ASN A 60 3.94 8.23 -11.68
CA ASN A 60 4.77 7.92 -10.50
C ASN A 60 4.11 6.87 -9.60
N LEU A 61 2.82 7.01 -9.29
CA LEU A 61 2.09 6.06 -8.44
C LEU A 61 2.00 4.67 -9.08
N SER A 62 1.74 4.61 -10.39
CA SER A 62 1.72 3.33 -11.11
C SER A 62 3.10 2.68 -11.21
N THR A 63 4.17 3.47 -11.40
CA THR A 63 5.56 2.96 -11.39
C THR A 63 5.90 2.32 -10.04
N VAL A 64 5.56 2.98 -8.94
CA VAL A 64 5.78 2.45 -7.59
C VAL A 64 4.87 1.27 -7.28
N GLY A 65 3.62 1.30 -7.75
CA GLY A 65 2.66 0.20 -7.57
C GLY A 65 3.00 -1.06 -8.37
N ALA A 66 3.51 -0.91 -9.59
CA ALA A 66 3.84 -2.05 -10.47
C ALA A 66 5.14 -2.75 -10.08
N ASN A 67 6.01 -2.08 -9.30
CA ASN A 67 7.25 -2.67 -8.78
C ASN A 67 7.07 -3.13 -7.33
N SER A 68 7.20 -4.44 -7.08
CA SER A 68 7.00 -5.02 -5.74
C SER A 68 7.96 -4.46 -4.68
N THR A 69 9.18 -4.08 -5.08
CA THR A 69 10.18 -3.52 -4.16
C THR A 69 9.77 -2.12 -3.71
N TYR A 70 9.44 -1.25 -4.67
CA TYR A 70 9.00 0.12 -4.36
C TYR A 70 7.68 0.10 -3.57
N ARG A 71 6.74 -0.77 -3.96
CA ARG A 71 5.46 -0.95 -3.26
C ARG A 71 5.63 -1.39 -1.82
N ALA A 72 6.49 -2.38 -1.57
CA ALA A 72 6.77 -2.85 -0.20
C ALA A 72 7.38 -1.73 0.65
N THR A 73 8.38 -1.02 0.12
CA THR A 73 9.00 0.10 0.85
C THR A 73 8.03 1.26 1.10
N PHE A 74 7.10 1.52 0.18
CA PHE A 74 6.04 2.51 0.37
C PHE A 74 5.07 2.10 1.47
N PHE A 75 4.69 0.82 1.55
CA PHE A 75 3.81 0.30 2.60
C PHE A 75 4.47 0.35 3.97
N GLU A 76 5.77 0.07 4.06
CA GLU A 76 6.52 0.17 5.30
C GLU A 76 6.69 1.62 5.77
N ALA A 77 6.94 2.55 4.84
CA ALA A 77 7.15 3.96 5.16
C ALA A 77 5.85 4.74 5.42
N SER A 78 4.72 4.31 4.84
CA SER A 78 3.46 5.05 4.91
C SER A 78 2.80 4.89 6.29
N PRO A 79 2.41 6.00 6.95
CA PRO A 79 1.64 5.92 8.18
C PRO A 79 0.18 5.50 7.94
N ASN A 80 -0.27 5.49 6.68
CA ASN A 80 -1.60 5.06 6.31
C ASN A 80 -1.63 3.53 6.22
N GLY A 81 -2.77 2.92 6.54
CA GLY A 81 -2.91 1.45 6.48
C GLY A 81 -2.66 0.87 5.08
N ASN A 82 -2.12 -0.35 5.02
CA ASN A 82 -1.75 -1.04 3.77
C ASN A 82 -2.90 -1.13 2.75
N GLN A 83 -4.13 -1.32 3.22
CA GLN A 83 -5.30 -1.40 2.34
C GLN A 83 -5.53 -0.10 1.57
N PHE A 84 -5.49 1.04 2.26
CA PHE A 84 -5.68 2.35 1.62
C PHE A 84 -4.52 2.66 0.65
N ASN A 85 -3.29 2.37 1.06
CA ASN A 85 -2.13 2.55 0.19
C ASN A 85 -2.21 1.66 -1.07
N ALA A 86 -2.64 0.40 -0.91
CA ALA A 86 -2.82 -0.51 -2.03
C ALA A 86 -3.88 0.02 -2.99
N GLU A 87 -5.02 0.48 -2.48
CA GLU A 87 -6.08 1.06 -3.31
C GLU A 87 -5.61 2.28 -4.11
N VAL A 88 -4.81 3.18 -3.51
CA VAL A 88 -4.27 4.34 -4.23
C VAL A 88 -3.34 3.93 -5.38
N LEU A 89 -2.45 2.98 -5.13
CA LEU A 89 -1.51 2.49 -6.14
C LEU A 89 -2.22 1.69 -7.24
N ASP A 90 -3.14 0.81 -6.86
CA ASP A 90 -3.87 -0.06 -7.78
C ASP A 90 -4.80 0.78 -8.69
N ASN A 91 -5.46 1.81 -8.15
CA ASN A 91 -6.21 2.77 -8.95
C ASN A 91 -5.34 3.54 -9.95
N ALA A 92 -4.11 3.89 -9.57
CA ALA A 92 -3.19 4.56 -10.50
C ALA A 92 -2.73 3.62 -11.62
N ILE A 93 -2.47 2.35 -11.33
CA ILE A 93 -2.16 1.32 -12.32
C ILE A 93 -3.31 1.15 -13.31
N LEU A 94 -4.55 1.09 -12.82
CA LEU A 94 -5.75 0.96 -13.67
C LEU A 94 -5.98 2.18 -14.56
N LYS A 95 -5.63 3.37 -14.09
CA LYS A 95 -5.76 4.61 -14.87
C LYS A 95 -4.65 4.79 -15.90
N LEU A 96 -3.45 4.28 -15.65
CA LEU A 96 -2.27 4.49 -16.51
C LEU A 96 -2.55 4.25 -18.01
N PRO A 97 -3.22 3.16 -18.45
CA PRO A 97 -3.45 2.88 -19.86
C PRO A 97 -4.24 3.99 -20.58
N THR A 98 -5.22 4.61 -19.91
CA THR A 98 -6.03 5.66 -20.54
C THR A 98 -5.23 6.95 -20.73
N VAL A 99 -4.22 7.18 -19.88
CA VAL A 99 -3.37 8.38 -19.94
C VAL A 99 -2.28 8.25 -20.98
N ILE A 100 -1.62 7.09 -21.05
CA ILE A 100 -0.55 6.85 -22.03
C ILE A 100 -1.08 6.72 -23.46
N MET A 101 -2.36 6.38 -23.63
CA MET A 101 -3.01 6.27 -24.95
C MET A 101 -3.57 7.62 -25.43
N ASP A 102 -3.64 8.64 -24.57
CA ASP A 102 -4.10 9.97 -24.97
C ASP A 102 -3.01 10.70 -25.76
N ARG A 103 -3.21 10.78 -27.07
CA ARG A 103 -2.27 11.43 -27.99
C ARG A 103 -2.11 12.92 -27.70
N ALA A 104 -3.20 13.64 -27.43
CA ALA A 104 -3.16 15.08 -27.19
C ALA A 104 -2.40 15.39 -25.90
N LEU A 105 -2.58 14.54 -24.87
CA LEU A 105 -1.88 14.67 -23.61
C LEU A 105 -0.39 14.37 -23.72
N ASN A 106 0.00 13.31 -24.44
CA ASN A 106 1.41 12.98 -24.64
C ASN A 106 2.13 13.98 -25.54
N GLU A 107 1.44 14.59 -26.51
CA GLU A 107 2.00 15.70 -27.32
C GLU A 107 2.23 16.96 -26.46
N ALA A 108 1.37 17.22 -25.47
CA ALA A 108 1.50 18.37 -24.58
C ALA A 108 2.51 18.17 -23.43
N CYS A 109 2.56 16.96 -22.84
CA CYS A 109 3.31 16.68 -21.61
C CYS A 109 4.55 15.79 -21.82
N GLY A 110 4.70 15.17 -22.99
CA GLY A 110 5.74 14.18 -23.28
C GLY A 110 5.48 12.81 -22.63
N ASN A 111 6.50 11.93 -22.68
CA ASN A 111 6.43 10.59 -22.08
C ASN A 111 6.78 10.64 -20.58
N LEU A 112 5.80 11.01 -19.76
CA LEU A 112 5.97 11.08 -18.30
C LEU A 112 6.11 9.69 -17.65
N THR A 113 5.68 8.62 -18.31
CA THR A 113 5.87 7.26 -17.77
C THR A 113 7.33 6.81 -17.83
N ALA A 114 8.02 7.08 -18.94
CA ALA A 114 9.45 6.78 -19.05
C ALA A 114 10.26 7.57 -18.01
N LEU A 115 9.90 8.86 -17.83
CA LEU A 115 10.52 9.69 -16.81
C LEU A 115 10.25 9.16 -15.39
N ALA A 116 9.01 8.77 -15.08
CA ALA A 116 8.65 8.22 -13.78
C ALA A 116 9.44 6.93 -13.44
N ILE A 117 9.68 6.06 -14.43
CA ILE A 117 10.49 4.84 -14.24
C ILE A 117 11.94 5.21 -13.90
N GLN A 118 12.53 6.14 -14.64
CA GLN A 118 13.91 6.55 -14.44
C GLN A 118 14.10 7.28 -13.10
N GLU A 119 13.22 8.22 -12.80
CA GLU A 119 13.26 8.98 -11.55
C GLU A 119 12.94 8.10 -10.35
N ALA A 120 12.06 7.10 -10.47
CA ALA A 120 11.83 6.13 -9.40
C ALA A 120 13.11 5.35 -9.06
N ALA A 121 13.88 4.92 -10.06
CA ALA A 121 15.15 4.23 -9.83
C ALA A 121 16.20 5.14 -9.17
N ASN A 122 16.33 6.39 -9.65
CA ASN A 122 17.23 7.38 -9.08
C ASN A 122 16.83 7.71 -7.62
N ASN A 123 15.57 7.99 -7.37
CA ASN A 123 15.06 8.29 -6.04
C ASN A 123 15.24 7.12 -5.08
N PHE A 124 15.04 5.89 -5.55
CA PHE A 124 15.27 4.71 -4.74
C PHE A 124 16.73 4.54 -4.35
N SER A 125 17.67 4.88 -5.25
CA SER A 125 19.11 4.85 -4.97
C SER A 125 19.52 5.80 -3.83
N ILE A 126 18.80 6.91 -3.65
CA ILE A 126 18.96 7.87 -2.54
C ILE A 126 17.95 7.65 -1.41
N ARG A 127 17.39 6.43 -1.27
CA ARG A 127 16.47 6.01 -0.20
C ARG A 127 15.17 6.83 -0.11
N THR A 128 14.62 7.16 -1.27
CA THR A 128 13.37 7.92 -1.40
C THR A 128 12.37 7.17 -2.28
N VAL A 129 11.11 7.08 -1.83
CA VAL A 129 9.98 6.51 -2.59
C VAL A 129 8.79 7.45 -2.46
N LEU A 130 8.33 7.99 -3.60
CA LEU A 130 7.30 9.03 -3.66
C LEU A 130 7.65 10.19 -2.70
N GLN A 131 6.74 10.52 -1.77
CA GLN A 131 6.96 11.57 -0.78
C GLN A 131 7.82 11.16 0.43
N PHE A 132 8.20 9.89 0.56
CA PHE A 132 8.91 9.39 1.73
C PHE A 132 10.41 9.31 1.46
N SER A 133 11.20 9.96 2.32
CA SER A 133 12.66 9.96 2.27
C SER A 133 13.24 9.30 3.53
N ASN A 134 14.54 9.00 3.50
CA ASN A 134 15.26 8.32 4.58
C ASN A 134 14.70 6.93 4.90
N ILE A 135 14.25 6.21 3.88
CA ILE A 135 13.73 4.86 4.05
C ILE A 135 14.87 3.94 4.52
N PRO A 136 14.67 3.12 5.57
CA PRO A 136 15.68 2.17 5.99
C PRO A 136 16.02 1.21 4.83
N PRO A 137 17.28 0.77 4.72
CA PRO A 137 17.64 -0.23 3.72
C PRO A 137 16.79 -1.48 3.94
N ALA A 138 16.30 -2.07 2.84
CA ALA A 138 15.49 -3.28 2.90
C ALA A 138 16.21 -4.35 3.73
N ALA A 139 15.57 -4.81 4.80
CA ALA A 139 16.07 -5.94 5.54
C ALA A 139 16.10 -7.16 4.60
N PRO A 140 17.15 -8.00 4.65
CA PRO A 140 17.15 -9.24 3.89
C PRO A 140 15.91 -10.04 4.28
N LEU A 141 15.14 -10.51 3.28
CA LEU A 141 14.01 -11.38 3.55
C LEU A 141 14.52 -12.61 4.28
N ASP A 142 13.86 -12.93 5.41
CA ASP A 142 14.16 -14.13 6.18
C ASP A 142 13.71 -15.36 5.39
N THR A 143 14.54 -15.74 4.42
CA THR A 143 14.40 -16.94 3.57
C THR A 143 15.05 -18.15 4.23
N SER A 144 15.09 -18.14 5.56
CA SER A 144 15.58 -19.24 6.37
C SER A 144 14.73 -20.50 6.18
N THR A 145 15.31 -21.65 6.54
CA THR A 145 14.74 -23.01 6.49
C THR A 145 13.32 -23.09 7.09
N HIS A 146 12.93 -22.14 7.95
CA HIS A 146 11.58 -21.99 8.49
C HIS A 146 10.48 -21.93 7.42
N ILE A 147 10.71 -21.28 6.26
CA ILE A 147 9.72 -21.23 5.18
C ILE A 147 9.40 -22.63 4.64
N ILE A 148 10.41 -23.50 4.53
CA ILE A 148 10.24 -24.87 4.01
C ILE A 148 9.29 -25.66 4.91
N PHE A 149 9.46 -25.56 6.23
CA PHE A 149 8.59 -26.24 7.19
C PHE A 149 7.15 -25.74 7.15
N VAL A 150 6.95 -24.42 7.01
CA VAL A 150 5.61 -23.82 6.89
C VAL A 150 4.92 -24.26 5.60
N CYS A 151 5.62 -24.19 4.45
CA CYS A 151 5.06 -24.62 3.17
C CYS A 151 4.74 -26.11 3.15
N ALA A 152 5.64 -26.96 3.66
CA ALA A 152 5.40 -28.39 3.76
C ALA A 152 4.19 -28.69 4.66
N GLY A 153 4.10 -28.04 5.83
CA GLY A 153 2.95 -28.16 6.71
C GLY A 153 1.64 -27.78 6.02
N ALA A 154 1.58 -26.64 5.34
CA ALA A 154 0.39 -26.20 4.60
C ALA A 154 -0.05 -27.21 3.52
N LEU A 155 0.92 -27.78 2.77
CA LEU A 155 0.64 -28.81 1.77
C LEU A 155 0.14 -30.11 2.39
N PHE A 156 0.70 -30.53 3.52
CA PHE A 156 0.23 -31.72 4.24
C PHE A 156 -1.19 -31.53 4.80
N PHE A 157 -1.51 -30.35 5.35
CA PHE A 157 -2.86 -30.06 5.83
C PHE A 157 -3.86 -29.97 4.67
N ALA A 158 -3.58 -29.18 3.63
CA ALA A 158 -4.49 -29.01 2.51
C ALA A 158 -4.65 -30.30 1.70
N GLY A 159 -3.54 -31.01 1.42
CA GLY A 159 -3.54 -32.29 0.73
C GLY A 159 -4.16 -33.41 1.55
N GLY A 160 -3.89 -33.45 2.86
CA GLY A 160 -4.48 -34.43 3.77
C GLY A 160 -5.99 -34.28 3.89
N ILE A 161 -6.49 -33.04 3.95
CA ILE A 161 -7.93 -32.75 3.94
C ILE A 161 -8.55 -33.21 2.62
N TRP A 162 -7.89 -32.96 1.48
CA TRP A 162 -8.38 -33.38 0.15
C TRP A 162 -8.45 -34.91 -0.01
N VAL A 163 -7.44 -35.65 0.44
CA VAL A 163 -7.42 -37.13 0.37
C VAL A 163 -8.40 -37.77 1.36
N ALA A 164 -8.75 -37.06 2.45
CA ALA A 164 -9.72 -37.52 3.44
C ALA A 164 -11.18 -37.16 3.09
N MET A 165 -11.45 -36.45 1.99
CA MET A 165 -12.82 -36.28 1.48
C MET A 165 -13.25 -37.57 0.75
N PRO A 166 -14.41 -38.17 1.11
CA PRO A 166 -14.94 -39.33 0.41
C PRO A 166 -15.44 -39.00 -1.01
#